data_AF-A0A9D8IG66-F1
#
_entry.id   AF-A0A9D8IG66-F1
#
_cell.length_a   1.000
_cell.length_b   1.000
_cell.length_c   1.000
_cell.angle_alpha   90.00
_cell.angle_beta   90.00
_cell.angle_gamma   90.00
#
_symmetry.space_group_name_H-M   'P 1'
#
loop_
_entity.id
_entity.type
_entity.pdbx_description
1 polymer ?
#
loop_
_entity_poly.entity_id
_entity_poly.type
_entity_poly.pdbx_seq_one_letter_code
_entity_poly.pdbx_strand_id
1 'polypeptide(L)'
;MKIIESALKYLREGVSVIPMSPENKRPLVAWSEFQKRLPTEGEIVDMFEKNPRAMIGLVTGKISNIFVVDCDSESATKKIQEQLPDSYVCPVAQTPRGGNHFYFQYPSDKNIPTRAAIFDHCDIRGQGGCIVCPPSINSKGGKYAWLGGLELTPDTLQAPPAPLLMLMCNPKVAPLINNNKYIEGCDQLVTNNPLFSVGRRDTDLFTLANFLVKSGMPEGEIFKYLDFIVRSWGECDETWINTKVQSAFKRQEARERNLSEEIREWILVTDGHFLVTDSHKELNLVTPSISFCK
;
A
#
# COMPACT_ATOMS: atom_id res chain seq x y z
N MET A 1 -30.41 -4.40 -18.66
CA MET A 1 -30.38 -5.10 -17.36
C MET A 1 -31.19 -4.29 -16.37
N LYS A 2 -32.11 -4.91 -15.61
CA LYS A 2 -32.85 -4.18 -14.56
C LYS A 2 -31.88 -3.84 -13.43
N ILE A 3 -32.07 -2.69 -12.77
CA ILE A 3 -31.22 -2.26 -11.62
C ILE A 3 -31.17 -3.35 -10.53
N ILE A 4 -32.29 -4.02 -10.27
CA ILE A 4 -32.40 -5.13 -9.31
C ILE A 4 -31.46 -6.28 -9.66
N GLU A 5 -31.42 -6.71 -10.93
CA GLU A 5 -30.53 -7.79 -11.38
C GLU A 5 -29.06 -7.43 -11.16
N SER A 6 -28.71 -6.16 -11.35
CA SER A 6 -27.35 -5.66 -11.11
C SER A 6 -27.02 -5.63 -9.61
N ALA A 7 -27.96 -5.19 -8.77
CA ALA A 7 -27.81 -5.21 -7.32
C ALA A 7 -27.63 -6.64 -6.78
N LEU A 8 -28.40 -7.60 -7.29
CA LEU A 8 -28.25 -9.02 -6.96
C LEU A 8 -26.91 -9.59 -7.43
N LYS A 9 -26.43 -9.19 -8.62
CA LYS A 9 -25.09 -9.57 -9.10
C LYS A 9 -24.00 -9.14 -8.10
N TYR A 10 -23.99 -7.87 -7.70
CA TYR A 10 -23.01 -7.37 -6.72
C TYR A 10 -23.11 -8.10 -5.37
N LEU A 11 -24.33 -8.40 -4.90
CA LEU A 11 -24.52 -9.18 -3.68
C LEU A 11 -23.87 -10.58 -3.79
N ARG A 12 -24.07 -11.27 -4.91
CA ARG A 12 -23.47 -12.60 -5.16
C ARG A 12 -21.95 -12.55 -5.26
N GLU A 13 -21.40 -11.42 -5.65
CA GLU A 13 -19.96 -11.15 -5.66
C GLU A 13 -19.42 -10.74 -4.26
N GLY A 14 -20.26 -10.81 -3.23
CA GLY A 14 -19.88 -10.55 -1.83
C GLY A 14 -19.90 -9.07 -1.44
N VAL A 15 -20.56 -8.22 -2.23
CA VAL A 15 -20.64 -6.78 -1.97
C VAL A 15 -21.97 -6.43 -1.32
N SER A 16 -21.92 -5.67 -0.22
CA SER A 16 -23.13 -5.17 0.44
C SER A 16 -23.75 -4.00 -0.35
N VAL A 17 -25.03 -4.11 -0.69
CA VAL A 17 -25.74 -3.20 -1.61
C VAL A 17 -26.95 -2.56 -0.94
N ILE A 18 -27.19 -1.28 -1.22
CA ILE A 18 -28.32 -0.52 -0.71
C ILE A 18 -28.92 0.40 -1.80
N PRO A 19 -30.24 0.69 -1.75
CA PRO A 19 -30.84 1.67 -2.65
C PRO A 19 -30.43 3.11 -2.27
N MET A 20 -30.04 3.91 -3.26
CA MET A 20 -29.59 5.29 -3.10
C MET A 20 -30.48 6.25 -3.88
N SER A 21 -30.74 7.44 -3.32
CA SER A 21 -31.56 8.47 -3.97
C SER A 21 -30.87 9.02 -5.23
N PRO A 22 -31.54 9.03 -6.40
CA PRO A 22 -31.01 9.61 -7.63
C PRO A 22 -30.79 11.13 -7.54
N GLU A 23 -31.40 11.80 -6.56
CA GLU A 23 -31.34 13.26 -6.41
C GLU A 23 -30.16 13.72 -5.56
N ASN A 24 -29.95 13.09 -4.40
CA ASN A 24 -29.01 13.56 -3.39
C ASN A 24 -27.97 12.51 -2.96
N LYS A 25 -27.97 11.34 -3.60
CA LYS A 25 -27.06 10.23 -3.31
C LYS A 25 -27.11 9.78 -1.83
N ARG A 26 -28.23 9.94 -1.12
CA ARG A 26 -28.41 9.41 0.23
C ARG A 26 -29.10 8.04 0.20
N PRO A 27 -28.78 7.12 1.12
CA PRO A 27 -29.49 5.86 1.27
C PRO A 27 -31.00 6.09 1.47
N LEU A 28 -31.81 5.30 0.76
CA LEU A 28 -33.28 5.35 0.86
C LEU A 28 -33.83 4.47 1.98
N VAL A 29 -32.96 3.73 2.66
CA VAL A 29 -33.28 2.82 3.77
C VAL A 29 -32.31 3.06 4.92
N ALA A 30 -32.70 2.64 6.12
CA ALA A 30 -31.75 2.49 7.22
C ALA A 30 -30.72 1.43 6.81
N TRP A 31 -29.44 1.81 6.80
CA TRP A 31 -28.39 1.00 6.17
C TRP A 31 -27.22 0.67 7.10
N SER A 32 -27.26 1.14 8.35
CA SER A 32 -26.20 0.92 9.33
C SER A 32 -25.98 -0.56 9.63
N GLU A 33 -27.02 -1.39 9.53
CA GLU A 33 -26.90 -2.85 9.65
C GLU A 33 -26.14 -3.47 8.48
N PHE A 34 -26.31 -2.93 7.26
CA PHE A 34 -25.63 -3.41 6.05
C PHE A 34 -24.14 -3.05 5.99
N GLN A 35 -23.65 -2.29 6.98
CA GLN A 35 -22.22 -2.11 7.26
C GLN A 35 -21.61 -3.29 8.05
N LYS A 36 -22.45 -4.13 8.66
CA LYS A 36 -22.05 -5.23 9.55
C LYS A 36 -22.45 -6.61 9.01
N ARG A 37 -23.49 -6.69 8.18
CA ARG A 37 -23.95 -7.92 7.51
C ARG A 37 -24.28 -7.63 6.05
N LEU A 38 -24.26 -8.66 5.21
CA LEU A 38 -24.81 -8.56 3.86
C LEU A 38 -26.36 -8.57 3.92
N PRO A 39 -27.04 -7.82 3.05
CA PRO A 39 -28.48 -8.01 2.82
C PRO A 39 -28.73 -9.37 2.17
N THR A 40 -29.90 -9.95 2.40
CA THR A 40 -30.36 -11.14 1.68
C THR A 40 -30.88 -10.77 0.29
N GLU A 41 -30.97 -11.73 -0.64
CA GLU A 41 -31.55 -11.47 -1.96
C GLU A 41 -32.99 -10.95 -1.86
N GLY A 42 -33.79 -11.49 -0.93
CA GLY A 42 -35.15 -11.02 -0.67
C GLY A 42 -35.19 -9.57 -0.19
N GLU A 43 -34.31 -9.18 0.73
CA GLU A 43 -34.18 -7.78 1.16
C GLU A 43 -33.79 -6.86 0.01
N ILE A 44 -32.87 -7.27 -0.87
CA ILE A 44 -32.51 -6.49 -2.07
C ILE A 44 -33.73 -6.29 -2.96
N VAL A 45 -34.46 -7.36 -3.29
CA VAL A 45 -35.66 -7.26 -4.12
C VAL A 45 -36.68 -6.30 -3.49
N ASP A 46 -37.03 -6.51 -2.22
CA ASP A 46 -37.99 -5.68 -1.50
C ASP A 46 -37.59 -4.19 -1.47
N MET A 47 -36.30 -3.92 -1.18
CA MET A 47 -35.78 -2.55 -1.09
C MET A 47 -35.85 -1.82 -2.43
N PHE A 48 -35.52 -2.48 -3.55
CA PHE A 48 -35.51 -1.86 -4.87
C PHE A 48 -36.88 -1.87 -5.55
N GLU A 49 -37.79 -2.81 -5.23
CA GLU A 49 -39.19 -2.75 -5.68
C GLU A 49 -39.95 -1.59 -5.03
N LYS A 50 -39.71 -1.34 -3.74
CA LYS A 50 -40.24 -0.15 -3.04
C LYS A 50 -39.64 1.15 -3.57
N ASN A 51 -38.45 1.08 -4.19
CA ASN A 51 -37.72 2.23 -4.71
C ASN A 51 -37.30 2.03 -6.17
N PRO A 52 -38.25 1.99 -7.13
CA PRO A 52 -37.98 1.57 -8.51
C PRO A 52 -37.06 2.52 -9.30
N ARG A 53 -36.85 3.74 -8.80
CA ARG A 53 -35.92 4.74 -9.36
C ARG A 53 -34.61 4.86 -8.58
N ALA A 54 -34.35 3.96 -7.62
CA ALA A 54 -33.13 3.99 -6.84
C ALA A 54 -31.90 3.73 -7.70
N MET A 55 -30.81 4.41 -7.36
CA MET A 55 -29.47 4.02 -7.75
C MET A 55 -28.96 2.91 -6.84
N ILE A 56 -27.90 2.23 -7.28
CA ILE A 56 -27.19 1.20 -6.52
C ILE A 56 -26.09 1.87 -5.71
N GLY A 57 -26.16 1.74 -4.39
CA GLY A 57 -25.07 2.05 -3.48
C GLY A 57 -24.33 0.79 -3.06
N LEU A 58 -23.00 0.80 -3.13
CA LEU A 58 -22.15 -0.21 -2.50
C LEU A 58 -21.68 0.30 -1.16
N VAL A 59 -21.83 -0.51 -0.12
CA VAL A 59 -21.28 -0.23 1.21
C VAL A 59 -19.80 -0.60 1.21
N THR A 60 -18.93 0.36 1.52
CA THR A 60 -17.48 0.19 1.53
C THR A 60 -16.99 -0.21 2.92
N GLY A 61 -15.79 -0.77 2.99
CA GLY A 61 -15.17 -1.27 4.20
C GLY A 61 -14.91 -2.76 4.15
N LYS A 62 -14.60 -3.31 5.33
CA LYS A 62 -14.33 -4.74 5.53
C LYS A 62 -15.48 -5.64 5.06
N ILE A 63 -16.73 -5.17 5.19
CA ILE A 63 -17.93 -5.96 4.84
C ILE A 63 -17.97 -6.37 3.37
N SER A 64 -17.50 -5.50 2.47
CA SER A 64 -17.47 -5.75 1.03
C SER A 64 -16.05 -5.99 0.51
N ASN A 65 -15.07 -6.05 1.42
CA ASN A 65 -13.65 -6.07 1.08
C ASN A 65 -13.21 -4.96 0.10
N ILE A 66 -13.85 -3.80 0.11
CA ILE A 66 -13.62 -2.71 -0.85
C ILE A 66 -13.42 -1.38 -0.14
N PHE A 67 -12.47 -0.58 -0.59
CA PHE A 67 -12.52 0.87 -0.42
C PHE A 67 -12.38 1.56 -1.78
N VAL A 68 -12.81 2.81 -1.87
CA VAL A 68 -12.85 3.56 -3.13
C VAL A 68 -12.16 4.90 -2.98
N VAL A 69 -11.41 5.28 -4.01
CA VAL A 69 -10.93 6.64 -4.22
C VAL A 69 -11.88 7.33 -5.19
N ASP A 70 -12.56 8.35 -4.70
CA ASP A 70 -13.58 9.11 -5.42
C ASP A 70 -12.97 10.42 -5.90
N CYS A 71 -12.63 10.49 -7.19
CA CYS A 71 -12.06 11.66 -7.83
C CYS A 71 -13.16 12.41 -8.58
N ASP A 72 -13.49 13.62 -8.13
CA ASP A 72 -14.54 14.45 -8.74
C ASP A 72 -14.06 15.26 -9.96
N SER A 73 -12.76 15.27 -10.25
CA SER A 73 -12.15 16.02 -11.36
C SER A 73 -11.15 15.21 -12.18
N GLU A 74 -10.88 15.66 -13.40
CA GLU A 74 -9.84 15.09 -14.27
C GLU A 74 -8.44 15.26 -13.66
N SER A 75 -8.16 16.40 -13.01
CA SER A 75 -6.87 16.64 -12.34
C SER A 75 -6.64 15.68 -11.16
N ALA A 76 -7.69 15.37 -10.38
CA ALA A 76 -7.62 14.40 -9.31
C ALA A 76 -7.43 12.97 -9.85
N THR A 77 -8.15 12.63 -10.92
CA THR A 77 -8.01 11.35 -11.63
C THR A 77 -6.58 11.13 -12.09
N LYS A 78 -5.99 12.12 -12.77
CA LYS A 78 -4.62 12.03 -13.27
C LYS A 78 -3.61 11.82 -12.15
N LYS A 79 -3.76 12.54 -11.03
CA LYS A 79 -2.89 12.36 -9.85
C LYS A 79 -2.95 10.94 -9.32
N ILE A 80 -4.13 10.31 -9.25
CA ILE A 80 -4.25 8.91 -8.81
C ILE A 80 -3.58 7.97 -9.81
N GLN A 81 -3.81 8.17 -11.11
CA GLN A 81 -3.17 7.36 -12.15
C GLN A 81 -1.63 7.44 -12.10
N GLU A 82 -1.07 8.63 -11.83
CA GLU A 82 0.38 8.83 -11.65
C GLU A 82 0.95 8.08 -10.42
N GLN A 83 0.11 7.71 -9.45
CA GLN A 83 0.53 6.91 -8.28
C GLN A 83 0.37 5.40 -8.49
N LEU A 84 -0.29 4.98 -9.58
CA LEU A 84 -0.46 3.58 -9.94
C LEU A 84 0.65 3.18 -10.92
N PRO A 85 1.28 2.01 -10.74
CA PRO A 85 2.16 1.44 -11.77
C PRO A 85 1.40 1.26 -13.09
N ASP A 86 2.07 1.44 -14.23
CA ASP A 86 1.44 1.28 -15.55
C ASP A 86 0.79 -0.09 -15.79
N SER A 87 1.32 -1.13 -15.15
CA SER A 87 0.80 -2.50 -15.20
C SER A 87 -0.35 -2.77 -14.22
N TYR A 88 -0.65 -1.82 -13.33
CA TYR A 88 -1.64 -2.00 -12.28
C TYR A 88 -3.05 -1.81 -12.85
N VAL A 89 -3.87 -2.85 -12.71
CA VAL A 89 -5.25 -2.86 -13.21
C VAL A 89 -6.20 -2.97 -12.03
N CYS A 90 -7.17 -2.06 -11.96
CA CYS A 90 -8.25 -2.09 -10.98
C CYS A 90 -9.57 -1.66 -11.60
N PRO A 91 -10.71 -1.96 -10.96
CA PRO A 91 -12.00 -1.51 -11.46
C PRO A 91 -12.10 0.01 -11.39
N VAL A 92 -12.63 0.61 -12.46
CA VAL A 92 -12.80 2.06 -12.54
C VAL A 92 -14.19 2.38 -13.08
N ALA A 93 -14.95 3.16 -12.32
CA ALA A 93 -16.25 3.66 -12.75
C ALA A 93 -16.19 5.15 -13.05
N GLN A 94 -16.67 5.55 -14.21
CA GLN A 94 -16.87 6.95 -14.56
C GLN A 94 -18.13 7.49 -13.87
N THR A 95 -18.01 8.69 -13.31
CA THR A 95 -19.12 9.42 -12.71
C THR A 95 -19.82 10.32 -13.73
N PRO A 96 -21.10 10.68 -13.51
CA PRO A 96 -21.81 11.60 -14.39
C PRO A 96 -21.20 13.00 -14.54
N ARG A 97 -20.28 13.39 -13.64
CA ARG A 97 -19.65 14.72 -13.63
C ARG A 97 -18.28 14.74 -14.29
N GLY A 98 -17.82 13.61 -14.86
CA GLY A 98 -16.51 13.49 -15.50
C GLY A 98 -15.39 13.04 -14.57
N GLY A 99 -15.67 12.82 -13.28
CA GLY A 99 -14.77 12.18 -12.33
C GLY A 99 -14.74 10.65 -12.44
N ASN A 100 -13.88 10.00 -11.66
CA ASN A 100 -13.71 8.54 -11.62
C ASN A 100 -13.69 7.99 -10.19
N HIS A 101 -14.28 6.82 -10.01
CA HIS A 101 -14.14 6.00 -8.80
C HIS A 101 -13.14 4.87 -9.08
N PHE A 102 -12.04 4.82 -8.34
CA PHE A 102 -11.07 3.72 -8.38
C PHE A 102 -11.32 2.77 -7.21
N TYR A 103 -11.53 1.49 -7.50
CA TYR A 103 -11.89 0.48 -6.50
C TYR A 103 -10.67 -0.36 -6.12
N PHE A 104 -10.47 -0.57 -4.82
CA PHE A 104 -9.33 -1.32 -4.29
C PHE A 104 -9.79 -2.31 -3.22
N GLN A 105 -9.04 -3.40 -3.10
CA GLN A 105 -9.26 -4.38 -2.04
C GLN A 105 -9.01 -3.74 -0.68
N TYR A 106 -9.88 -3.99 0.28
CA TYR A 106 -9.75 -3.48 1.64
C TYR A 106 -8.61 -4.22 2.39
N PRO A 107 -7.58 -3.51 2.89
CA PRO A 107 -6.48 -4.16 3.61
C PRO A 107 -6.99 -4.73 4.96
N SER A 108 -6.77 -6.01 5.20
CA SER A 108 -7.26 -6.70 6.40
C SER A 108 -6.56 -6.25 7.70
N ASP A 109 -5.30 -5.83 7.58
CA ASP A 109 -4.40 -5.41 8.67
C ASP A 109 -4.54 -3.92 9.03
N LYS A 110 -5.27 -3.13 8.23
CA LYS A 110 -5.41 -1.68 8.42
C LYS A 110 -6.87 -1.26 8.50
N ASN A 111 -7.11 -0.10 9.11
CA ASN A 111 -8.39 0.57 9.07
C ASN A 111 -8.30 1.77 8.13
N ILE A 112 -8.98 1.71 6.99
CA ILE A 112 -9.15 2.82 6.05
C ILE A 112 -10.47 3.53 6.40
N PRO A 113 -10.46 4.70 7.06
CA PRO A 113 -11.68 5.45 7.32
C PRO A 113 -12.16 6.19 6.06
N THR A 114 -13.43 6.55 6.03
CA THR A 114 -13.94 7.53 5.07
C THR A 114 -13.33 8.90 5.36
N ARG A 115 -12.77 9.57 4.36
CA ARG A 115 -12.16 10.90 4.47
C ARG A 115 -12.55 11.75 3.28
N ALA A 116 -12.89 13.00 3.54
CA ALA A 116 -13.10 13.98 2.47
C ALA A 116 -11.81 14.79 2.23
N ALA A 117 -11.64 15.27 1.00
CA ALA A 117 -10.58 16.20 0.61
C ALA A 117 -9.17 15.74 1.03
N ILE A 118 -8.82 14.48 0.73
CA ILE A 118 -7.43 13.99 0.93
C ILE A 118 -6.44 14.79 0.08
N PHE A 119 -6.91 15.28 -1.06
CA PHE A 119 -6.39 16.41 -1.80
C PHE A 119 -7.54 17.01 -2.61
N ASP A 120 -7.28 18.10 -3.32
CA ASP A 120 -8.30 18.82 -4.07
C ASP A 120 -9.10 17.90 -5.01
N HIS A 121 -10.43 17.92 -4.85
CA HIS A 121 -11.39 17.08 -5.56
C HIS A 121 -11.20 15.55 -5.42
N CYS A 122 -10.64 15.07 -4.31
CA CYS A 122 -10.47 13.65 -4.05
C CYS A 122 -10.87 13.24 -2.64
N ASP A 123 -11.75 12.25 -2.56
CA ASP A 123 -12.28 11.65 -1.33
C ASP A 123 -11.89 10.17 -1.23
N ILE A 124 -11.86 9.64 -0.01
CA ILE A 124 -11.77 8.21 0.28
C ILE A 124 -13.10 7.73 0.87
N ARG A 125 -13.67 6.69 0.27
CA ARG A 125 -14.82 5.95 0.83
C ARG A 125 -14.33 4.61 1.36
N GLY A 126 -14.10 4.58 2.67
CA GLY A 126 -13.53 3.44 3.40
C GLY A 126 -14.56 2.77 4.30
N GLN A 127 -14.13 2.36 5.48
CA GLN A 127 -14.96 1.73 6.50
C GLN A 127 -16.18 2.62 6.84
N GLY A 128 -17.36 1.99 6.85
CA GLY A 128 -18.62 2.66 7.17
C GLY A 128 -19.07 3.68 6.12
N GLY A 129 -18.44 3.69 4.95
CA GLY A 129 -18.83 4.51 3.81
C GLY A 129 -19.77 3.77 2.85
N CYS A 130 -20.28 4.51 1.87
CA CYS A 130 -20.91 3.93 0.69
C CYS A 130 -20.64 4.81 -0.54
N ILE A 131 -20.75 4.22 -1.73
CA ILE A 131 -20.55 4.89 -3.01
C ILE A 131 -21.61 4.46 -4.02
N VAL A 132 -22.00 5.35 -4.93
CA VAL A 132 -22.90 4.99 -6.03
C VAL A 132 -22.12 4.23 -7.10
N CYS A 133 -22.67 3.12 -7.57
CA CYS A 133 -22.01 2.19 -8.48
C CYS A 133 -22.77 2.04 -9.81
N PRO A 134 -22.10 1.77 -10.94
CA PRO A 134 -22.76 1.40 -12.19
C PRO A 134 -23.74 0.21 -12.03
N PRO A 135 -24.79 0.11 -12.86
CA PRO A 135 -25.16 0.99 -13.98
C PRO A 135 -26.16 2.10 -13.57
N SER A 136 -26.00 2.68 -12.38
CA SER A 136 -26.92 3.69 -11.83
C SER A 136 -27.10 4.93 -12.71
N ILE A 137 -28.27 5.55 -12.63
CA ILE A 137 -28.60 6.81 -13.32
C ILE A 137 -29.13 7.82 -12.31
N ASN A 138 -28.59 9.04 -12.33
CA ASN A 138 -29.03 10.12 -11.44
C ASN A 138 -30.31 10.81 -11.96
N SER A 139 -30.89 11.72 -11.18
CA SER A 139 -32.13 12.42 -11.54
C SER A 139 -32.02 13.31 -12.78
N LYS A 140 -30.79 13.67 -13.20
CA LYS A 140 -30.50 14.46 -14.41
C LYS A 140 -30.23 13.58 -15.64
N GLY A 141 -30.40 12.26 -15.54
CA GLY A 141 -30.10 11.30 -16.61
C GLY A 141 -28.61 10.97 -16.78
N GLY A 142 -27.76 11.49 -15.91
CA GLY A 142 -26.33 11.19 -15.91
C GLY A 142 -26.05 9.78 -15.42
N LYS A 143 -25.22 9.04 -16.14
CA LYS A 143 -24.98 7.60 -15.93
C LYS A 143 -23.66 7.36 -15.21
N TYR A 144 -23.67 6.40 -14.30
CA TYR A 144 -22.46 5.76 -13.80
C TYR A 144 -22.17 4.55 -14.68
N ALA A 145 -20.96 4.45 -15.21
CA ALA A 145 -20.56 3.36 -16.11
C ALA A 145 -19.18 2.85 -15.74
N TRP A 146 -18.96 1.54 -15.84
CA TRP A 146 -17.62 0.98 -15.81
C TRP A 146 -16.84 1.43 -17.04
N LEU A 147 -15.57 1.78 -16.87
CA LEU A 147 -14.66 1.94 -18.01
C LEU A 147 -14.44 0.56 -18.66
N GLY A 148 -14.32 0.52 -19.98
CA GLY A 148 -14.30 -0.74 -20.74
C GLY A 148 -13.23 -1.70 -20.25
N GLY A 149 -13.65 -2.91 -19.84
CA GLY A 149 -12.76 -3.95 -19.30
C GLY A 149 -12.36 -3.78 -17.83
N LEU A 150 -12.83 -2.73 -17.15
CA LEU A 150 -12.50 -2.40 -15.75
C LEU A 150 -13.73 -2.52 -14.84
N GLU A 151 -14.49 -3.61 -15.02
CA GLU A 151 -15.65 -3.92 -14.18
C GLU A 151 -15.23 -4.45 -12.82
N LEU A 152 -16.02 -4.17 -11.80
CA LEU A 152 -15.86 -4.80 -10.49
C LEU A 152 -16.32 -6.25 -10.58
N THR A 153 -15.39 -7.16 -10.31
CA THR A 153 -15.62 -8.58 -10.06
C THR A 153 -14.69 -9.01 -8.92
N PRO A 154 -14.90 -10.18 -8.30
CA PRO A 154 -14.00 -10.68 -7.27
C PRO A 154 -12.53 -10.79 -7.73
N ASP A 155 -12.30 -11.11 -9.00
CA ASP A 155 -10.95 -11.33 -9.56
C ASP A 155 -10.26 -10.04 -9.99
N THR A 156 -11.01 -8.96 -10.26
CA THR A 156 -10.42 -7.67 -10.68
C THR A 156 -9.99 -6.82 -9.50
N LEU A 157 -10.41 -7.17 -8.28
CA LEU A 157 -10.12 -6.38 -7.08
C LEU A 157 -8.72 -6.69 -6.54
N GLN A 158 -7.81 -5.73 -6.68
CA GLN A 158 -6.43 -5.85 -6.22
C GLN A 158 -6.15 -5.00 -4.98
N ALA A 159 -5.22 -5.46 -4.14
CA ALA A 159 -4.71 -4.68 -3.02
C ALA A 159 -4.00 -3.41 -3.52
N PRO A 160 -4.23 -2.24 -2.89
CA PRO A 160 -3.64 -1.00 -3.36
C PRO A 160 -2.12 -1.06 -3.32
N PRO A 161 -1.43 -0.43 -4.28
CA PRO A 161 0.03 -0.35 -4.24
C PRO A 161 0.47 0.42 -2.98
N ALA A 162 1.61 0.04 -2.42
CA ALA A 162 2.10 0.59 -1.15
C ALA A 162 2.17 2.13 -1.11
N PRO A 163 2.60 2.84 -2.17
CA PRO A 163 2.60 4.32 -2.19
C PRO A 163 1.20 4.91 -1.99
N LEU A 164 0.20 4.34 -2.69
CA LEU A 164 -1.19 4.77 -2.58
C LEU A 164 -1.75 4.49 -1.18
N LEU A 165 -1.43 3.33 -0.61
CA LEU A 165 -1.83 2.99 0.75
C LEU A 165 -1.24 3.95 1.79
N MET A 166 0.01 4.39 1.60
CA MET A 166 0.67 5.37 2.47
C MET A 166 0.01 6.75 2.38
N LEU A 167 -0.28 7.20 1.15
CA LEU A 167 -1.03 8.44 0.88
C LEU A 167 -2.36 8.46 1.63
N MET A 168 -3.05 7.33 1.62
CA MET A 168 -4.36 7.17 2.27
C MET A 168 -4.28 7.07 3.78
N CYS A 169 -3.28 6.37 4.33
CA CYS A 169 -3.14 6.21 5.77
C CYS A 169 -2.68 7.51 6.44
N ASN A 170 -1.85 8.31 5.76
CA ASN A 170 -1.30 9.56 6.29
C ASN A 170 -1.28 10.66 5.21
N PRO A 171 -2.38 11.42 5.01
CA PRO A 171 -2.46 12.45 3.97
C PRO A 171 -1.48 13.62 4.17
N LYS A 172 -0.88 13.76 5.36
CA LYS A 172 0.22 14.73 5.59
C LYS A 172 1.51 14.33 4.86
N VAL A 173 1.62 13.08 4.41
CA VAL A 173 2.76 12.53 3.66
C VAL A 173 2.56 12.69 2.14
N ALA A 174 1.34 13.02 1.70
CA ALA A 174 0.99 13.28 0.30
C ALA A 174 1.89 14.29 -0.45
N PRO A 175 2.34 15.40 0.19
CA PRO A 175 3.22 16.35 -0.48
C PRO A 175 4.63 15.81 -0.72
N LEU A 176 5.00 14.68 -0.10
CA LEU A 176 6.38 14.17 -0.08
C LEU A 176 6.71 13.24 -1.26
N ILE A 177 5.70 12.72 -1.96
CA ILE A 177 5.91 11.78 -3.07
C ILE A 177 6.07 12.51 -4.41
N ASN A 178 5.53 13.73 -4.54
CA ASN A 178 5.38 14.36 -5.86
C ASN A 178 6.25 15.60 -6.11
N ASN A 179 7.39 15.75 -5.44
CA ASN A 179 8.40 16.73 -5.84
C ASN A 179 9.79 16.25 -5.44
N ASN A 180 10.75 16.40 -6.36
CA ASN A 180 12.21 16.38 -6.14
C ASN A 180 12.67 17.52 -5.18
N LYS A 181 11.88 17.85 -4.16
CA LYS A 181 12.22 18.78 -3.09
C LYS A 181 12.16 18.01 -1.78
N TYR A 182 13.33 17.69 -1.25
CA TYR A 182 13.51 17.42 0.17
C TYR A 182 12.78 18.50 0.97
N ILE A 183 11.80 18.09 1.77
CA ILE A 183 11.18 18.95 2.77
C ILE A 183 11.84 18.61 4.10
N GLU A 184 12.55 19.57 4.69
CA GLU A 184 12.94 19.51 6.09
C GLU A 184 11.67 19.32 6.96
N GLY A 185 11.62 18.23 7.74
CA GLY A 185 10.61 18.07 8.78
C GLY A 185 9.56 16.98 8.58
N CYS A 186 9.80 15.94 7.79
CA CYS A 186 9.01 14.70 7.89
C CYS A 186 9.59 13.76 8.96
N ASP A 187 9.48 14.16 10.22
CA ASP A 187 9.60 13.21 11.33
C ASP A 187 8.33 12.35 11.35
N GLN A 188 8.53 11.04 11.49
CA GLN A 188 7.50 10.01 11.65
C GLN A 188 6.95 9.45 10.34
N LEU A 189 7.66 8.46 9.78
CA LEU A 189 7.11 7.10 9.59
C LEU A 189 8.23 6.09 9.24
N VAL A 190 8.43 5.15 10.18
CA VAL A 190 9.11 3.83 10.09
C VAL A 190 10.65 3.81 10.21
N THR A 191 11.07 3.21 11.33
CA THR A 191 12.42 3.16 11.94
C THR A 191 12.84 4.48 12.57
N ASN A 192 13.34 4.44 13.82
CA ASN A 192 13.84 5.59 14.58
C ASN A 192 15.14 6.17 14.00
N ASN A 193 15.29 6.19 12.68
CA ASN A 193 16.40 6.77 11.95
C ASN A 193 15.78 7.52 10.77
N PRO A 194 15.81 8.87 10.76
CA PRO A 194 15.39 9.63 9.60
C PRO A 194 16.42 9.38 8.50
N LEU A 195 16.18 8.36 7.69
CA LEU A 195 16.95 8.15 6.47
C LEU A 195 16.81 9.42 5.64
N PHE A 196 17.95 9.96 5.25
CA PHE A 196 18.14 11.14 4.44
C PHE A 196 17.95 12.50 5.13
N SER A 197 18.25 12.62 6.42
CA SER A 197 18.40 13.95 7.03
C SER A 197 19.71 14.62 6.57
N VAL A 198 19.75 15.97 6.64
CA VAL A 198 20.96 16.74 6.35
C VAL A 198 22.13 16.23 7.22
N GLY A 199 23.28 15.97 6.59
CA GLY A 199 24.49 15.47 7.26
C GLY A 199 24.57 13.94 7.40
N ARG A 200 23.57 13.18 6.94
CA ARG A 200 23.54 11.71 7.07
C ARG A 200 23.76 10.92 5.77
N ARG A 201 23.93 11.60 4.64
CA ARG A 201 24.05 10.98 3.29
C ARG A 201 24.95 9.75 3.27
N ASP A 202 26.13 9.83 3.86
CA ASP A 202 27.09 8.71 3.94
C ASP A 202 26.57 7.50 4.74
N THR A 203 25.95 7.78 5.88
CA THR A 203 25.36 6.75 6.76
C THR A 203 24.14 6.12 6.12
N ASP A 204 23.32 6.93 5.45
CA ASP A 204 22.08 6.48 4.80
C ASP A 204 22.38 5.66 3.55
N LEU A 205 23.37 6.09 2.75
CA LEU A 205 23.86 5.34 1.58
C LEU A 205 24.38 3.96 2.00
N PHE A 206 25.17 3.88 3.08
CA PHE A 206 25.62 2.60 3.63
C PHE A 206 24.46 1.75 4.17
N THR A 207 23.51 2.36 4.88
CA THR A 207 22.36 1.66 5.44
C THR A 207 21.51 1.02 4.35
N LEU A 208 21.30 1.74 3.26
CA LEU A 208 20.59 1.25 2.09
C LEU A 208 21.37 0.13 1.39
N ALA A 209 22.67 0.30 1.16
CA ALA A 209 23.53 -0.74 0.62
C ALA A 209 23.43 -2.04 1.44
N ASN A 210 23.54 -1.92 2.77
CA ASN A 210 23.44 -3.04 3.70
C ASN A 210 22.06 -3.72 3.68
N PHE A 211 20.98 -2.95 3.52
CA PHE A 211 19.64 -3.52 3.37
C PHE A 211 19.51 -4.31 2.06
N LEU A 212 19.99 -3.76 0.94
CA LEU A 212 19.90 -4.39 -0.37
C LEU A 212 20.76 -5.67 -0.46
N VAL A 213 21.97 -5.65 0.09
CA VAL A 213 22.81 -6.85 0.23
C VAL A 213 22.08 -7.92 1.03
N LYS A 214 21.48 -7.56 2.18
CA LYS A 214 20.71 -8.50 3.01
C LYS A 214 19.51 -9.10 2.29
N SER A 215 18.93 -8.39 1.32
CA SER A 215 17.83 -8.89 0.50
C SER A 215 18.26 -9.88 -0.59
N GLY A 216 19.56 -10.07 -0.80
CA GLY A 216 20.13 -10.96 -1.81
C GLY A 216 20.18 -10.35 -3.21
N MET A 217 20.14 -9.02 -3.33
CA MET A 217 20.21 -8.35 -4.63
C MET A 217 21.61 -8.47 -5.24
N PRO A 218 21.76 -8.69 -6.56
CA PRO A 218 23.06 -8.72 -7.22
C PRO A 218 23.81 -7.38 -7.11
N GLU A 219 25.13 -7.44 -6.94
CA GLU A 219 26.00 -6.26 -6.75
C GLU A 219 25.78 -5.18 -7.83
N GLY A 220 25.73 -5.58 -9.10
CA GLY A 220 25.55 -4.64 -10.20
C GLY A 220 24.20 -3.91 -10.19
N GLU A 221 23.15 -4.50 -9.62
CA GLU A 221 21.85 -3.83 -9.45
C GLU A 221 21.88 -2.90 -8.23
N ILE A 222 22.50 -3.33 -7.13
CA ILE A 222 22.71 -2.48 -5.95
C ILE A 222 23.44 -1.19 -6.34
N PHE A 223 24.51 -1.31 -7.13
CA PHE A 223 25.26 -0.16 -7.62
C PHE A 223 24.37 0.83 -8.40
N LYS A 224 23.54 0.34 -9.34
CA LYS A 224 22.63 1.20 -10.12
C LYS A 224 21.62 1.94 -9.24
N TYR A 225 21.06 1.27 -8.24
CA TYR A 225 20.13 1.89 -7.31
C TYR A 225 20.79 3.00 -6.48
N LEU A 226 21.99 2.75 -5.98
CA LEU A 226 22.74 3.74 -5.21
C LEU A 226 23.22 4.90 -6.10
N ASP A 227 23.66 4.62 -7.33
CA ASP A 227 24.03 5.63 -8.33
C ASP A 227 22.86 6.56 -8.67
N PHE A 228 21.67 6.01 -8.87
CA PHE A 228 20.46 6.81 -9.07
C PHE A 228 20.20 7.77 -7.89
N ILE A 229 20.38 7.31 -6.65
CA ILE A 229 20.16 8.11 -5.44
C ILE A 229 21.24 9.18 -5.28
N VAL A 230 22.51 8.83 -5.46
CA VAL A 230 23.63 9.79 -5.36
C VAL A 230 23.51 10.88 -6.43
N ARG A 231 23.10 10.53 -7.65
CA ARG A 231 22.78 11.50 -8.72
C ARG A 231 21.62 12.42 -8.35
N SER A 232 20.62 11.92 -7.62
CA SER A 232 19.52 12.75 -7.11
C SER A 232 19.99 13.82 -6.11
N TRP A 233 21.15 13.62 -5.46
CA TRP A 233 21.79 14.61 -4.59
C TRP A 233 22.69 15.61 -5.34
N GLY A 234 22.83 15.45 -6.66
CA GLY A 234 23.75 16.23 -7.49
C GLY A 234 25.21 15.78 -7.37
N GLU A 235 25.45 14.60 -6.80
CA GLU A 235 26.77 14.02 -6.64
C GLU A 235 26.97 12.91 -7.70
N CYS A 236 28.22 12.66 -8.10
CA CYS A 236 28.54 11.66 -9.11
C CYS A 236 29.91 11.04 -8.78
N ASP A 237 29.97 10.33 -7.65
CA ASP A 237 31.16 9.62 -7.19
C ASP A 237 30.90 8.11 -7.14
N GLU A 238 31.29 7.43 -8.22
CA GLU A 238 31.20 5.98 -8.35
C GLU A 238 32.11 5.25 -7.36
N THR A 239 33.22 5.87 -6.94
CA THR A 239 34.17 5.28 -5.98
C THR A 239 33.54 5.22 -4.59
N TRP A 240 32.83 6.28 -4.20
CA TRP A 240 32.09 6.32 -2.94
C TRP A 240 30.99 5.26 -2.88
N ILE A 241 30.21 5.11 -3.95
CA ILE A 241 29.15 4.08 -4.05
C ILE A 241 29.77 2.68 -3.94
N ASN A 242 30.78 2.39 -4.75
CA ASN A 242 31.48 1.10 -4.73
C ASN A 242 32.03 0.78 -3.33
N THR A 243 32.62 1.78 -2.67
CA THR A 243 33.14 1.62 -1.30
C THR A 243 32.03 1.21 -0.32
N LYS A 244 30.82 1.78 -0.43
CA LYS A 244 29.68 1.40 0.43
C LYS A 244 29.11 0.03 0.12
N VAL A 245 28.99 -0.33 -1.16
CA VAL A 245 28.54 -1.66 -1.59
C VAL A 245 29.48 -2.73 -1.06
N GLN A 246 30.80 -2.56 -1.27
CA GLN A 246 31.82 -3.49 -0.79
C GLN A 246 31.85 -3.59 0.74
N SER A 247 31.69 -2.45 1.43
CA SER A 247 31.59 -2.44 2.90
C SER A 247 30.37 -3.20 3.41
N ALA A 248 29.25 -3.17 2.67
CA ALA A 248 28.02 -3.88 3.02
C ALA A 248 28.16 -5.40 2.80
N PHE A 249 28.75 -5.84 1.68
CA PHE A 249 29.06 -7.25 1.43
C PHE A 249 29.98 -7.83 2.49
N LYS A 250 31.11 -7.15 2.79
CA LYS A 250 32.02 -7.57 3.86
C LYS A 250 31.34 -7.70 5.21
N ARG A 251 30.38 -6.82 5.52
CA ARG A 251 29.61 -6.88 6.77
C ARG A 251 28.65 -8.08 6.80
N GLN A 252 28.07 -8.43 5.66
CA GLN A 252 27.19 -9.59 5.55
C GLN A 252 27.98 -10.90 5.62
N GLU A 253 29.11 -11.00 4.92
CA GLU A 253 30.04 -12.13 5.00
C GLU A 253 30.53 -12.37 6.43
N ALA A 254 30.92 -11.30 7.15
CA ALA A 254 31.33 -11.40 8.55
C ALA A 254 30.20 -11.85 9.50
N ARG A 255 28.94 -11.70 9.09
CA ARG A 255 27.77 -12.15 9.85
C ARG A 255 27.34 -13.56 9.49
N GLU A 256 27.53 -13.94 8.23
CA GLU A 256 27.38 -15.29 7.69
C GLU A 256 28.60 -16.18 7.97
N ARG A 257 29.30 -15.95 9.10
CA ARG A 257 30.16 -16.99 9.67
C ARG A 257 29.32 -18.24 9.88
N ASN A 258 29.58 -19.27 9.09
CA ASN A 258 28.91 -20.55 9.23
C ASN A 258 29.42 -21.20 10.50
N LEU A 259 28.81 -20.83 11.63
CA LEU A 259 29.18 -21.26 12.96
C LEU A 259 29.33 -22.79 13.04
N SER A 260 28.49 -23.51 12.30
CA SER A 260 28.51 -24.97 12.24
C SER A 260 29.75 -25.50 11.54
N GLU A 261 30.23 -24.85 10.47
CA GLU A 261 31.47 -25.21 9.77
C GLU A 261 32.69 -24.81 10.59
N GLU A 262 32.73 -23.61 11.16
CA GLU A 262 33.85 -23.17 12.01
C GLU A 262 34.01 -24.07 13.25
N ILE A 263 32.91 -24.43 13.92
CA ILE A 263 32.93 -25.39 15.03
C ILE A 263 33.37 -26.77 14.53
N ARG A 264 32.91 -27.21 13.35
CA ARG A 264 33.30 -28.50 12.78
C ARG A 264 34.78 -28.55 12.47
N GLU A 265 35.34 -27.54 11.80
CA GLU A 265 36.76 -27.46 11.50
C GLU A 265 37.60 -27.39 12.78
N TRP A 266 37.15 -26.63 13.78
CA TRP A 266 37.82 -26.57 15.07
C TRP A 266 37.85 -27.94 15.78
N ILE A 267 36.72 -28.68 15.78
CA ILE A 267 36.65 -30.04 16.32
C ILE A 267 37.60 -30.98 15.56
N LEU A 268 37.70 -30.83 14.23
CA LEU A 268 38.54 -31.69 13.40
C LEU A 268 40.04 -31.47 13.59
N VAL A 269 40.45 -30.29 14.10
CA VAL A 269 41.86 -29.94 14.36
C VAL A 269 42.23 -30.10 15.84
N THR A 270 41.25 -30.37 16.72
CA THR A 270 41.47 -30.51 18.16
C THR A 270 41.42 -31.98 18.58
N ASP A 271 42.50 -32.46 19.20
CA ASP A 271 42.59 -33.83 19.72
C ASP A 271 42.38 -33.85 21.25
N GLY A 272 41.66 -34.87 21.74
CA GLY A 272 41.47 -35.12 23.18
C GLY A 272 40.12 -34.66 23.73
N HIS A 273 40.06 -34.38 25.04
CA HIS A 273 38.85 -33.90 25.71
C HIS A 273 38.83 -32.38 25.74
N PHE A 274 37.78 -31.78 25.20
CA PHE A 274 37.56 -30.33 25.21
C PHE A 274 36.18 -29.97 25.77
N LEU A 275 36.06 -28.79 26.37
CA LEU A 275 34.79 -28.24 26.82
C LEU A 275 34.19 -27.34 25.74
N VAL A 276 32.86 -27.19 25.75
CA VAL A 276 32.14 -26.23 24.88
C VAL A 276 32.61 -24.79 25.12
N THR A 277 33.14 -24.50 26.31
CA THR A 277 33.72 -23.19 26.64
C THR A 277 35.05 -22.93 25.93
N ASP A 278 35.78 -23.98 25.57
CA ASP A 278 37.09 -23.86 24.91
C ASP A 278 36.86 -23.50 23.44
N SER A 279 35.94 -24.19 22.76
CA SER A 279 35.52 -23.85 21.40
C SER A 279 34.95 -22.43 21.31
N HIS A 280 34.17 -22.00 22.30
CA HIS A 280 33.65 -20.63 22.34
C HIS A 280 34.78 -19.59 22.43
N LYS A 281 35.76 -19.79 23.32
CA LYS A 281 36.85 -18.82 23.52
C LYS A 281 37.74 -18.72 22.29
N GLU A 282 38.09 -19.85 21.70
CA GLU A 282 39.04 -19.89 20.58
C GLU A 282 38.43 -19.37 19.27
N LEU A 283 37.14 -19.64 19.03
CA LEU A 283 36.44 -19.16 17.84
C LEU A 283 35.96 -17.70 17.95
N ASN A 284 36.20 -17.02 19.08
CA ASN A 284 35.77 -15.64 19.32
C ASN A 284 34.29 -15.42 18.92
N LEU A 285 33.40 -16.33 19.34
CA LEU A 285 32.00 -16.39 18.88
C LEU A 285 31.16 -15.18 19.30
N VAL A 286 31.62 -14.41 20.30
CA VAL A 286 30.94 -13.21 20.77
C VAL A 286 31.97 -12.09 20.87
N THR A 287 31.76 -10.98 20.17
CA THR A 287 32.50 -9.74 20.43
C THR A 287 32.16 -9.28 21.85
N PRO A 288 33.14 -8.94 22.71
CA PRO A 288 32.87 -8.41 24.03
C PRO A 288 31.92 -7.21 23.88
N SER A 289 30.78 -7.26 24.56
CA SER A 289 29.84 -6.16 24.59
C SER A 289 30.61 -4.94 25.09
N ILE A 290 30.83 -3.95 24.22
CA ILE A 290 31.35 -2.64 24.64
C ILE A 290 30.34 -2.12 25.65
N SER A 291 30.72 -2.23 26.91
CA SER A 291 29.96 -1.75 28.04
C SER A 291 30.11 -0.24 28.01
N PHE A 292 29.18 0.46 27.37
CA PHE A 292 29.01 1.89 27.63
C PHE A 292 28.47 2.01 29.06
N CYS A 293 29.40 2.09 30.02
CA CYS A 293 29.10 2.41 31.40
C CYS A 293 29.63 3.82 31.70
N LYS A 294 28.67 4.70 32.00
CA LYS A 294 28.73 6.05 32.57
C LYS A 294 29.07 7.19 31.61
#